data_AF-A0A7C3YZT7-F1
#
_entry.id   AF-A0A7C3YZT7-F1
#
_cell.length_a   1.000
_cell.length_b   1.000
_cell.length_c   1.000
_cell.angle_alpha   90.00
_cell.angle_beta   90.00
_cell.angle_gamma   90.00
#
_symmetry.space_group_name_H-M   'P 1'
#
loop_
_entity.id
_entity.type
_entity.pdbx_description
1 polymer ?
#
loop_
_entity_poly.entity_id
_entity_poly.type
_entity_poly.pdbx_seq_one_letter_code
_entity_poly.pdbx_strand_id
1 'polypeptide(L)'
;YYAPFNGKVERLFRAFRRFLSLGPPAMRWSDMESLIRQWVLEHNTMVRHESLGRLTPWEVFSGKKAPVIPEYVEAVNLQQGDKTVVLKFTRREGYRGRLELKLPESA
;
A
#
# COMPACT_ATOMS: atom_id res chain seq x y z
N TYR A 1 0.20 -21.83 -15.88
CA TYR A 1 1.26 -21.31 -15.01
C TYR A 1 0.76 -19.98 -14.46
N TYR A 2 0.17 -19.94 -13.26
CA TYR A 2 -0.25 -18.68 -12.65
C TYR A 2 1.00 -18.07 -12.00
N ALA A 3 1.33 -16.82 -12.34
CA ALA A 3 2.39 -16.10 -11.67
C ALA A 3 2.09 -16.05 -10.16
N PRO A 4 3.08 -16.24 -9.28
CA PRO A 4 2.86 -16.18 -7.84
C PRO A 4 2.18 -14.85 -7.49
N PHE A 5 1.14 -14.94 -6.65
CA PHE A 5 0.31 -13.80 -6.24
C PHE A 5 1.19 -12.65 -5.75
N ASN A 6 1.39 -11.64 -6.61
CA ASN A 6 2.21 -10.49 -6.26
C ASN A 6 1.32 -9.42 -5.62
N GLY A 7 1.23 -9.47 -4.29
CA GLY A 7 0.44 -8.51 -3.51
C GLY A 7 0.78 -7.04 -3.79
N LYS A 8 1.98 -6.72 -4.30
CA LYS A 8 2.34 -5.35 -4.71
C LYS A 8 1.60 -4.94 -5.99
N VAL A 9 1.57 -5.83 -6.99
CA VAL A 9 0.88 -5.61 -8.28
C VAL A 9 -0.62 -5.52 -8.06
N GLU A 10 -1.19 -6.40 -7.24
CA GLU A 10 -2.59 -6.35 -6.81
C GLU A 10 -2.98 -5.03 -6.17
N ARG A 11 -2.16 -4.52 -5.23
CA ARG A 11 -2.41 -3.22 -4.58
C ARG A 11 -2.39 -2.06 -5.58
N LEU A 12 -1.47 -2.10 -6.54
CA LEU A 12 -1.38 -1.11 -7.61
C LEU A 12 -2.66 -1.12 -8.47
N PHE A 13 -3.08 -2.29 -8.95
CA PHE A 13 -4.32 -2.41 -9.73
C PHE A 13 -5.56 -2.02 -8.93
N ARG A 14 -5.61 -2.32 -7.62
CA ARG A 14 -6.70 -1.86 -6.76
C ARG A 14 -6.77 -0.34 -6.68
N ALA A 15 -5.63 0.34 -6.56
CA ALA A 15 -5.57 1.79 -6.57
C ALA A 15 -6.01 2.37 -7.92
N PHE A 16 -5.60 1.75 -9.03
CA PHE A 16 -6.02 2.17 -10.37
C PHE A 16 -7.52 1.99 -10.59
N ARG A 17 -8.09 0.83 -10.21
CA ARG A 17 -9.55 0.60 -10.30
C ARG A 17 -10.34 1.62 -9.50
N ARG A 18 -9.86 1.98 -8.30
CA ARG A 18 -10.48 3.02 -7.48
C ARG A 18 -10.45 4.38 -8.18
N PHE A 19 -9.34 4.74 -8.81
CA PHE A 19 -9.26 5.97 -9.60
C PHE A 19 -10.29 5.98 -10.74
N LEU A 20 -10.34 4.90 -11.53
CA LEU A 20 -11.31 4.79 -12.62
C LEU A 20 -12.77 4.87 -12.16
N SER A 21 -13.09 4.32 -10.98
CA SER A 21 -14.46 4.37 -10.43
C SER A 21 -14.92 5.77 -10.02
N LEU A 22 -14.00 6.73 -9.87
CA LEU A 22 -14.30 8.11 -9.49
C LEU A 22 -14.39 9.03 -10.72
N GLY A 23 -13.91 8.57 -11.88
CA GLY A 23 -13.90 9.33 -13.13
C GLY A 23 -15.07 8.97 -14.06
N PRO A 24 -15.29 9.76 -15.11
CA PRO A 24 -16.24 9.41 -16.16
C PRO A 24 -15.78 8.14 -16.89
N PRO A 25 -16.71 7.28 -17.33
CA PRO A 25 -16.37 6.08 -18.09
C PRO A 25 -15.72 6.47 -19.43
N ALA A 26 -14.61 5.81 -19.77
CA ALA A 26 -13.98 5.96 -21.08
C ALA A 26 -14.89 5.38 -22.17
N MET A 27 -15.26 6.19 -23.15
CA MET A 27 -16.09 5.76 -24.29
C MET A 27 -15.25 5.34 -25.49
N ARG A 28 -13.99 5.82 -25.57
CA ARG A 28 -13.03 5.51 -26.64
C ARG A 28 -11.69 5.08 -26.07
N TRP A 29 -10.89 4.40 -26.90
CA TRP A 29 -9.55 3.98 -26.55
C TRP A 29 -8.62 5.16 -26.19
N SER A 30 -8.74 6.28 -26.92
CA SER A 30 -8.02 7.53 -26.63
C SER A 30 -8.29 8.07 -25.22
N ASP A 31 -9.53 7.89 -24.74
CA ASP A 31 -9.95 8.37 -23.43
C ASP A 31 -9.35 7.48 -22.35
N MET A 32 -9.31 6.16 -22.58
CA MET A 32 -8.65 5.22 -21.69
C MET A 32 -7.15 5.47 -21.58
N GLU A 33 -6.48 5.76 -22.71
CA GLU A 33 -5.05 6.11 -22.70
C GLU A 33 -4.82 7.40 -21.89
N SER A 34 -5.68 8.41 -22.08
CA SER A 34 -5.60 9.67 -21.34
C SER A 34 -5.81 9.46 -19.84
N LEU A 35 -6.79 8.64 -19.44
CA LEU A 35 -7.03 8.28 -18.04
C LEU A 35 -5.85 7.52 -17.41
N ILE A 36 -5.23 6.59 -18.15
CA ILE A 36 -4.04 5.88 -17.68
C ILE A 36 -2.89 6.87 -17.48
N ARG A 37 -2.63 7.75 -18.46
CA ARG A 37 -1.57 8.76 -18.37
C ARG A 37 -1.79 9.70 -17.19
N GLN A 38 -3.02 10.17 -17.00
CA GLN A 38 -3.41 10.99 -15.87
C GLN A 38 -3.18 10.27 -14.55
N TRP A 39 -3.65 9.03 -14.40
CA TRP A 39 -3.47 8.26 -13.19
C TRP A 39 -1.99 8.02 -12.87
N VAL A 40 -1.17 7.66 -13.87
CA VAL A 40 0.27 7.46 -13.69
C VAL A 40 0.93 8.75 -13.19
N LEU A 41 0.56 9.90 -13.76
CA LEU A 41 1.07 11.20 -13.31
C LEU A 41 0.67 11.48 -11.86
N GLU A 42 -0.61 11.39 -11.54
CA GLU A 42 -1.15 11.66 -10.19
C GLU A 42 -0.55 10.72 -9.15
N HIS A 43 -0.54 9.41 -9.42
CA HIS A 43 -0.02 8.40 -8.52
C HIS A 43 1.47 8.61 -8.20
N ASN A 44 2.25 9.02 -9.20
CA ASN A 44 3.69 9.22 -9.05
C ASN A 44 4.06 10.58 -8.45
N THR A 45 3.28 11.64 -8.69
CA THR A 45 3.73 13.01 -8.40
C THR A 45 2.84 13.76 -7.40
N MET A 46 1.58 13.37 -7.23
CA MET A 46 0.61 14.11 -6.41
C MET A 46 0.15 13.31 -5.18
N VAL A 47 -0.06 12.01 -5.33
CA VAL A 47 -0.52 11.15 -4.23
C VAL A 47 0.64 10.77 -3.32
N ARG A 48 0.54 11.15 -2.05
CA ARG A 48 1.48 10.75 -0.99
C ARG A 48 1.06 9.41 -0.39
N HIS A 49 1.98 8.46 -0.32
CA HIS A 49 1.70 7.11 0.15
C HIS A 49 2.25 6.89 1.55
N GLU A 50 1.42 6.40 2.46
CA GLU A 50 1.83 6.07 3.83
C GLU A 50 2.99 5.05 3.86
N SER A 51 2.98 4.07 2.96
CA SER A 51 4.05 3.08 2.81
C SER A 51 5.39 3.66 2.36
N LEU A 52 5.40 4.89 1.83
CA LEU A 52 6.59 5.65 1.45
C LEU A 52 6.90 6.76 2.46
N GLY A 53 6.31 6.72 3.65
CA GLY A 53 6.47 7.79 4.63
C GLY A 53 5.80 9.09 4.20
N ARG A 54 4.58 9.03 3.63
CA ARG A 54 3.84 10.17 3.06
C ARG A 54 4.62 10.93 1.98
N LEU A 55 5.49 10.21 1.26
CA LEU A 55 6.16 10.71 0.06
C LEU A 55 5.43 10.20 -1.18
N THR A 56 5.61 10.89 -2.30
CA THR A 56 5.21 10.39 -3.61
C THR A 56 6.27 9.43 -4.16
N PRO A 57 5.93 8.52 -5.09
CA PRO A 57 6.90 7.66 -5.75
C PRO A 57 8.02 8.46 -6.43
N TRP A 58 7.68 9.59 -7.05
CA TRP A 58 8.66 10.47 -7.69
C TRP A 58 9.66 11.03 -6.67
N GLU A 59 9.20 11.46 -5.48
CA GLU A 59 10.07 11.96 -4.42
C GLU A 59 11.07 10.91 -3.94
N VAL A 60 10.67 9.63 -3.88
CA VAL A 60 11.54 8.53 -3.46
C VAL A 60 12.54 8.14 -4.56
N PHE A 61 12.06 7.87 -5.78
CA PHE A 61 12.89 7.30 -6.84
C PHE A 61 13.68 8.34 -7.63
N SER A 62 13.09 9.52 -7.90
CA SER A 62 13.75 10.60 -8.65
C SER A 62 14.34 11.66 -7.71
N GLY A 63 13.57 12.07 -6.70
CA GLY A 63 14.01 13.04 -5.69
C GLY A 63 15.00 12.50 -4.66
N LYS A 64 15.26 11.17 -4.67
CA LYS A 64 16.15 10.45 -3.74
C LYS A 64 15.86 10.74 -2.26
N LYS A 65 14.62 11.08 -1.92
CA LYS A 65 14.21 11.24 -0.52
C LYS A 65 14.09 9.86 0.11
N ALA A 66 14.78 9.67 1.23
CA ALA A 66 14.63 8.44 2.00
C ALA A 66 13.22 8.38 2.59
N PRO A 67 12.43 7.33 2.31
CA PRO A 67 11.15 7.15 2.98
C PRO A 67 11.38 6.99 4.48
N VAL A 68 10.71 7.83 5.27
CA VAL A 68 10.74 7.70 6.74
C VAL A 68 9.80 6.57 7.11
N ILE A 69 10.38 5.38 7.27
CA ILE A 69 9.71 4.19 7.77
C ILE A 69 9.76 4.25 9.30
N PRO A 70 8.66 3.94 10.04
CA PRO A 70 8.70 3.90 11.49
C PRO A 70 9.84 3.01 12.00
N GLU A 71 10.70 3.54 12.88
CA GLU A 71 11.91 2.87 13.38
C GLU A 71 11.64 1.61 14.23
N TYR A 72 10.43 1.47 14.77
CA TYR A 72 10.14 0.44 15.77
C TYR A 72 8.85 -0.33 15.50
N VAL A 73 9.01 -1.63 15.20
CA VAL A 73 7.97 -2.65 15.27
C VAL A 73 8.29 -3.54 16.46
N GLU A 74 7.48 -3.50 17.52
CA GLU A 74 7.62 -4.43 18.65
C GLU A 74 6.77 -5.67 18.37
N ALA A 75 7.43 -6.74 17.94
CA ALA A 75 6.77 -8.05 17.87
C ALA A 75 6.58 -8.56 19.31
N VAL A 76 5.34 -8.58 19.80
CA VAL A 76 5.05 -9.09 21.15
C VAL A 76 4.47 -10.50 21.05
N ASN A 77 5.19 -11.43 21.68
CA ASN A 77 4.86 -12.80 22.08
C ASN A 77 3.67 -13.50 21.40
N LEU A 78 4.00 -14.58 20.69
CA LEU A 78 3.08 -15.68 20.37
C LEU A 78 2.55 -16.27 21.68
N GLN A 79 1.27 -16.07 22.00
CA GLN A 79 0.63 -16.88 23.04
C GLN A 79 0.35 -18.26 22.47
N GLN A 80 1.03 -19.29 22.99
CA GLN A 80 1.04 -20.65 22.47
C GLN A 80 -0.34 -21.36 22.51
N GLY A 81 -1.38 -20.72 23.07
CA GLY A 81 -2.74 -21.27 23.18
C GLY A 81 -3.76 -20.72 22.17
N ASP A 82 -3.51 -19.55 21.60
CA ASP A 82 -4.38 -18.93 20.59
C ASP A 82 -3.51 -18.62 19.38
N LYS A 83 -3.89 -19.12 18.20
CA LYS A 83 -3.20 -18.92 16.91
C LYS A 83 -3.25 -17.44 16.45
N THR A 84 -2.96 -16.49 17.32
CA THR A 84 -3.10 -15.05 17.13
C THR A 84 -1.76 -14.38 17.31
N VAL A 85 -1.28 -13.71 16.26
CA VAL A 85 -0.11 -12.85 16.31
C VAL A 85 -0.57 -11.43 16.61
N VAL A 86 -0.03 -10.84 17.67
CA VAL A 86 -0.32 -9.44 18.03
C VAL A 86 0.92 -8.58 17.76
N LEU A 87 0.78 -7.64 16.83
CA LEU A 87 1.82 -6.67 16.49
C LEU A 87 1.51 -5.37 17.22
N LYS A 88 2.43 -4.90 18.07
CA LYS A 88 2.37 -3.57 18.69
C LYS A 88 3.40 -2.67 18.00
N PHE A 89 3.00 -1.45 17.67
CA PHE A 89 3.89 -0.52 16.98
C PHE A 89 3.59 0.91 17.36
N THR A 90 4.62 1.74 17.37
CA THR A 90 4.46 3.19 17.53
C THR A 90 4.17 3.78 16.16
N ARG A 91 2.99 4.39 16.01
CA ARG A 91 2.62 5.13 14.80
C ARG A 91 3.47 6.40 14.73
N ARG A 92 3.62 6.94 13.52
CA ARG A 92 4.45 8.12 13.25
C ARG A 92 4.03 9.39 14.00
N GLU A 93 2.79 9.47 14.48
CA GLU A 93 2.26 10.55 15.32
C GLU A 93 2.52 10.32 16.82
N GLY A 94 3.31 9.29 17.18
CA GLY A 94 3.59 8.92 18.57
C GLY A 94 2.51 8.05 19.23
N TYR A 95 1.38 7.83 18.57
CA TYR A 95 0.31 6.99 19.08
C TYR A 95 0.65 5.49 19.02
N ARG A 96 0.18 4.74 20.01
CA ARG A 96 0.30 3.28 20.03
C ARG A 96 -0.70 2.64 19.08
N GLY A 97 -0.22 1.72 18.24
CA GLY A 97 -1.01 0.89 17.33
C GLY A 97 -0.96 -0.59 17.73
N ARG A 98 -2.04 -1.31 17.44
CA ARG A 98 -2.18 -2.77 17.65
C ARG A 98 -2.79 -3.39 16.39
N LEU A 99 -2.20 -4.48 15.91
CA LEU A 99 -2.75 -5.31 14.84
C LEU A 99 -2.80 -6.76 15.31
N GLU A 100 -3.94 -7.41 15.14
CA GLU A 100 -4.14 -8.83 15.46
C GLU A 100 -4.30 -9.62 14.17
N LEU A 101 -3.52 -10.68 14.02
CA LEU A 101 -3.56 -11.59 12.88
C LEU A 101 -3.88 -12.98 13.38
N LYS A 102 -4.99 -13.57 12.92
CA LYS A 102 -5.27 -14.98 13.15
C LYS A 102 -4.50 -15.80 12.12
N LEU A 103 -3.63 -16.68 12.58
CA LEU A 103 -2.92 -17.62 11.73
C LEU A 103 -3.93 -18.68 11.24
N PRO A 104 -3.93 -19.02 9.94
CA PRO A 104 -4.76 -20.09 9.42
C PRO A 104 -4.38 -21.42 10.09
N GLU A 105 -5.34 -22.32 10.22
CA GLU A 105 -5.03 -23.69 10.60
C GLU A 105 -4.16 -24.29 9.51
N SER A 106 -2.96 -24.75 9.89
CA SER A 106 -2.14 -25.56 9.01
C SER A 106 -2.96 -26.77 8.56
N ALA A 107 -3.19 -26.86 7.25
CA ALA A 107 -3.81 -28.01 6.58
C ALA A 107 -2.91 -29.26 6.68
#